data_AF-A0A521YH12-F1
#
_entry.id   AF-A0A521YH12-F1
#
_cell.length_a   1.000
_cell.length_b   1.000
_cell.length_c   1.000
_cell.angle_alpha   90.00
_cell.angle_beta   90.00
_cell.angle_gamma   90.00
#
_symmetry.space_group_name_H-M   'P 1'
#
loop_
_entity.id
_entity.type
_entity.pdbx_description
1 polymer ?
#
loop_
_entity_poly.entity_id
_entity_poly.type
_entity_poly.pdbx_seq_one_letter_code
_entity_poly.pdbx_strand_id
1 'polypeptide(L)'
;MESAAAYDANGVALGAPEKTVLTRFPSARCQPLQWKSRAADRRCDDAKISFGGVNARITFYLKHDKVEAFDVSFDTKDAERVAKFLKSQYGAPSAETRDKIENPGSASHEIYKLRWDKGAEHAVMTALMEKRRATLSVSRGNFEEEIYRIQ
;
A
#
# COMPACT_ATOMS: atom_id res chain seq x y z
N MET A 1 21.63 -16.75 5.00
CA MET A 1 20.73 -16.52 3.85
C MET A 1 19.64 -15.59 4.33
N GLU A 2 19.84 -14.28 4.18
CA GLU A 2 18.79 -13.30 4.43
C GLU A 2 17.76 -13.44 3.31
N SER A 3 16.63 -14.08 3.61
CA SER A 3 15.43 -13.87 2.83
C SER A 3 15.13 -12.39 2.95
N ALA A 4 15.52 -11.63 1.94
CA ALA A 4 15.12 -10.26 1.78
C ALA A 4 13.59 -10.26 1.82
N ALA A 5 12.98 -9.94 2.98
CA ALA A 5 11.56 -9.67 3.06
C ALA A 5 11.28 -8.56 2.05
N ALA A 6 10.74 -8.94 0.89
CA ALA A 6 10.31 -8.03 -0.13
C ALA A 6 8.92 -7.58 0.31
N TYR A 7 8.66 -6.28 0.31
CA TYR A 7 7.32 -5.80 0.63
C TYR A 7 6.39 -6.24 -0.50
N ASP A 8 5.60 -7.29 -0.24
CA ASP A 8 4.70 -7.87 -1.21
C ASP A 8 3.25 -7.86 -0.75
N ALA A 9 2.34 -7.92 -1.72
CA ALA A 9 0.94 -8.22 -1.49
C ALA A 9 0.57 -9.55 -2.16
N ASN A 10 0.30 -10.57 -1.35
CA ASN A 10 -0.07 -11.92 -1.79
C ASN A 10 0.90 -12.52 -2.84
N GLY A 11 2.20 -12.28 -2.64
CA GLY A 11 3.28 -12.75 -3.51
C GLY A 11 3.60 -11.85 -4.70
N VAL A 12 3.03 -10.64 -4.78
CA VAL A 12 3.39 -9.62 -5.77
C VAL A 12 4.17 -8.49 -5.09
N ALA A 13 5.46 -8.41 -5.38
CA ALA A 13 6.35 -7.36 -4.88
C ALA A 13 6.59 -6.27 -5.92
N LEU A 14 7.31 -5.21 -5.52
CA LEU A 14 7.82 -4.20 -6.44
C LEU A 14 8.72 -4.84 -7.52
N GLY A 15 8.69 -4.31 -8.73
CA GLY A 15 9.38 -4.83 -9.91
C GLY A 15 8.74 -6.06 -10.56
N ALA A 16 7.68 -6.65 -9.96
CA ALA A 16 6.96 -7.77 -10.56
C ALA A 16 6.30 -7.35 -11.89
N PRO A 17 6.28 -8.24 -12.90
CA PRO A 17 5.65 -7.92 -14.18
C PRO A 17 4.12 -7.94 -14.10
N GLU A 18 3.44 -7.20 -14.98
CA GLU A 18 1.96 -7.17 -15.10
C GLU A 18 1.36 -8.58 -15.18
N LYS A 19 2.03 -9.50 -15.87
CA LYS A 19 1.61 -10.91 -15.96
C LYS A 19 1.50 -11.59 -14.59
N THR A 20 2.40 -11.29 -13.66
CA THR A 20 2.36 -11.83 -12.29
C THR A 20 1.18 -11.24 -11.52
N VAL A 21 0.89 -9.95 -11.70
CA VAL A 21 -0.31 -9.29 -11.13
C VAL A 21 -1.56 -10.01 -11.59
N LEU A 22 -1.76 -10.18 -12.89
CA LEU A 22 -2.94 -10.83 -13.46
C LEU A 22 -3.07 -12.32 -13.09
N THR A 23 -1.94 -12.99 -12.81
CA THR A 23 -1.96 -14.39 -12.35
C THR A 23 -2.41 -14.49 -10.89
N ARG A 24 -1.95 -13.58 -10.02
CA ARG A 24 -2.27 -13.59 -8.59
C ARG A 24 -3.61 -12.92 -8.27
N PHE A 25 -3.99 -11.96 -9.09
CA PHE A 25 -5.21 -11.16 -8.97
C PHE A 25 -6.02 -11.27 -10.26
N PRO A 26 -6.68 -12.41 -10.51
CA PRO A 26 -7.39 -12.66 -11.77
C PRO A 26 -8.61 -11.74 -11.98
N SER A 27 -9.08 -11.08 -10.92
CA SER A 27 -10.15 -10.08 -11.02
C SER A 27 -9.63 -8.65 -11.24
N ALA A 28 -8.30 -8.46 -11.28
CA ALA A 28 -7.70 -7.16 -11.50
C ALA A 28 -8.04 -6.62 -12.89
N ARG A 29 -8.39 -5.34 -12.96
CA ARG A 29 -8.62 -4.62 -14.21
C ARG A 29 -7.52 -3.59 -14.42
N CYS A 30 -6.72 -3.82 -15.46
CA CYS A 30 -5.63 -2.92 -15.85
C CYS A 30 -6.12 -1.86 -16.85
N GLN A 31 -5.79 -0.60 -16.58
CA GLN A 31 -6.18 0.56 -17.38
C GLN A 31 -5.05 1.60 -17.40
N PRO A 32 -4.96 2.44 -18.44
CA PRO A 32 -4.08 3.60 -18.42
C PRO A 32 -4.40 4.52 -17.24
N LEU A 33 -3.39 5.22 -16.72
CA LEU A 33 -3.65 6.30 -15.77
C LEU A 33 -4.45 7.42 -16.43
N GLN A 34 -5.35 8.02 -15.66
CA GLN A 34 -6.21 9.11 -16.14
C GLN A 34 -5.45 10.44 -16.30
N TRP A 35 -4.23 10.52 -15.76
CA TRP A 35 -3.33 11.66 -15.87
C TRP A 35 -1.94 11.19 -16.30
N LYS A 36 -1.14 12.10 -16.88
CA LYS A 36 0.25 11.82 -17.20
C LYS A 36 1.10 11.96 -15.95
N SER A 37 1.87 10.92 -15.63
CA SER A 37 2.83 10.90 -14.53
C SER A 37 4.14 10.28 -15.00
N ARG A 38 5.26 10.65 -14.37
CA ARG A 38 6.54 9.96 -14.55
C ARG A 38 6.64 8.68 -13.73
N ALA A 39 5.81 8.51 -12.71
CA ALA A 39 5.92 7.41 -11.76
C ALA A 39 5.29 6.12 -12.30
N ALA A 40 4.23 6.23 -13.09
CA ALA A 40 3.52 5.10 -13.69
C ALA A 40 2.80 5.54 -14.96
N ASP A 41 2.51 4.56 -15.81
CA ASP A 41 1.74 4.72 -17.06
C ASP A 41 0.34 4.09 -16.93
N ARG A 42 0.24 3.04 -16.13
CA ARG A 42 -0.95 2.18 -15.98
C ARG A 42 -1.23 1.91 -14.51
N ARG A 43 -2.47 1.53 -14.21
CA ARG A 43 -2.84 0.93 -12.93
C ARG A 43 -3.68 -0.34 -13.13
N CYS A 44 -3.55 -1.28 -12.21
CA CYS A 44 -4.38 -2.48 -12.14
C CYS A 44 -5.12 -2.52 -10.81
N ASP A 45 -6.46 -2.47 -10.87
CA ASP A 45 -7.31 -2.40 -9.70
C ASP A 45 -8.03 -3.75 -9.47
N ASP A 46 -7.90 -4.34 -8.28
CA ASP A 46 -8.73 -5.47 -7.84
C ASP A 46 -9.54 -5.08 -6.60
N ALA A 47 -10.87 -5.08 -6.74
CA ALA A 47 -11.79 -4.59 -5.73
C ALA A 47 -12.13 -5.61 -4.64
N LYS A 48 -11.78 -6.89 -4.81
CA LYS A 48 -12.18 -7.97 -3.90
C LYS A 48 -11.02 -8.93 -3.68
N ILE A 49 -10.13 -8.56 -2.78
CA ILE A 49 -9.02 -9.41 -2.37
C ILE A 49 -9.13 -9.76 -0.88
N SER A 50 -8.47 -10.85 -0.49
CA SER A 50 -8.18 -11.15 0.91
C SER A 50 -6.73 -10.78 1.20
N PHE A 51 -6.50 -9.97 2.23
CA PHE A 51 -5.17 -9.54 2.65
C PHE A 51 -5.07 -9.66 4.18
N GLY A 52 -4.10 -10.42 4.71
CA GLY A 52 -4.04 -10.69 6.15
C GLY A 52 -5.30 -11.34 6.75
N GLY A 53 -6.11 -11.99 5.90
CA GLY A 53 -7.40 -12.58 6.26
C GLY A 53 -8.56 -11.58 6.39
N VAL A 54 -8.43 -10.37 5.84
CA VAL A 54 -9.50 -9.37 5.80
C VAL A 54 -9.85 -8.98 4.37
N ASN A 55 -11.07 -8.48 4.16
CA ASN A 55 -11.51 -7.99 2.86
C ASN A 55 -10.82 -6.67 2.54
N ALA A 56 -10.17 -6.60 1.38
CA ALA A 56 -9.46 -5.42 0.93
C ALA A 56 -9.66 -5.17 -0.57
N ARG A 57 -9.29 -3.97 -1.00
CA ARG A 57 -9.07 -3.59 -2.40
C ARG A 57 -7.58 -3.32 -2.58
N ILE A 58 -7.03 -3.68 -3.73
CA ILE A 58 -5.66 -3.34 -4.09
C ILE A 58 -5.61 -2.58 -5.42
N THR A 59 -4.68 -1.64 -5.52
CA THR A 59 -4.34 -0.94 -6.75
C THR A 59 -2.84 -1.07 -6.96
N PHE A 60 -2.42 -1.65 -8.07
CA PHE A 60 -1.01 -1.66 -8.51
C PHE A 60 -0.79 -0.51 -9.48
N TYR A 61 0.34 0.18 -9.38
CA TYR A 61 0.80 1.18 -10.34
C TYR A 61 1.99 0.63 -11.11
N LEU A 62 1.92 0.70 -12.43
CA LEU A 62 2.87 0.07 -13.32
C LEU A 62 3.56 1.09 -14.23
N LYS A 63 4.87 0.90 -14.40
CA LYS A 63 5.69 1.58 -15.41
C LYS A 63 6.48 0.54 -16.18
N HIS A 64 6.51 0.64 -17.51
CA HIS A 64 7.16 -0.37 -18.37
C HIS A 64 6.75 -1.81 -18.00
N ASP A 65 5.46 -2.04 -17.78
CA ASP A 65 4.84 -3.32 -17.41
C ASP A 65 5.37 -3.94 -16.09
N LYS A 66 5.98 -3.13 -15.22
CA LYS A 66 6.45 -3.55 -13.90
C LYS A 66 5.80 -2.73 -12.79
N VAL A 67 5.54 -3.37 -11.66
CA VAL A 67 4.99 -2.73 -10.46
C VAL A 67 6.00 -1.76 -9.87
N GLU A 68 5.67 -0.47 -9.81
CA GLU A 68 6.47 0.56 -9.15
C GLU A 68 5.95 0.89 -7.75
N ALA A 69 4.65 0.69 -7.54
CA ALA A 69 4.00 0.83 -6.24
C ALA A 69 2.67 0.07 -6.19
N PHE A 70 2.14 -0.12 -4.98
CA PHE A 70 0.77 -0.57 -4.79
C PHE A 70 0.15 -0.02 -3.51
N ASP A 71 -1.17 0.14 -3.55
CA ASP A 71 -1.99 0.52 -2.40
C ASP A 71 -2.96 -0.61 -2.06
N VAL A 72 -2.94 -1.07 -0.81
CA VAL A 72 -3.96 -1.96 -0.24
C VAL A 72 -4.86 -1.15 0.68
N SER A 73 -6.16 -1.28 0.50
CA SER A 73 -7.17 -0.57 1.25
C SER A 73 -8.12 -1.52 1.94
N PHE A 74 -8.37 -1.30 3.23
CA PHE A 74 -9.20 -2.16 4.06
C PHE A 74 -9.96 -1.34 5.10
N ASP A 75 -10.88 -1.98 5.84
CA ASP A 75 -11.66 -1.33 6.89
C ASP A 75 -10.77 -0.99 8.10
N THR A 76 -10.93 0.19 8.70
CA THR A 76 -10.12 0.64 9.84
C THR A 76 -10.28 -0.25 11.06
N LYS A 77 -11.43 -0.91 11.24
CA LYS A 77 -11.62 -1.89 12.32
C LYS A 77 -10.64 -3.07 12.24
N ASP A 78 -10.11 -3.33 11.04
CA ASP A 78 -9.17 -4.42 10.77
C ASP A 78 -7.70 -3.96 10.88
N ALA A 79 -7.43 -2.70 11.22
CA ALA A 79 -6.08 -2.13 11.27
C ALA A 79 -5.13 -2.87 12.19
N GLU A 80 -5.57 -3.26 13.40
CA GLU A 80 -4.74 -4.03 14.33
C GLU A 80 -4.37 -5.41 13.78
N ARG A 81 -5.34 -6.06 13.13
CA ARG A 81 -5.16 -7.38 12.53
C ARG A 81 -4.18 -7.31 11.35
N VAL A 82 -4.34 -6.32 10.49
CA VAL A 82 -3.44 -6.09 9.35
C VAL A 82 -2.05 -5.67 9.84
N ALA A 83 -1.94 -4.81 10.85
CA ALA A 83 -0.68 -4.45 11.47
C ALA A 83 0.09 -5.67 11.99
N LYS A 84 -0.59 -6.57 12.72
CA LYS A 84 0.02 -7.80 13.22
C LYS A 84 0.49 -8.71 12.08
N PHE A 85 -0.32 -8.83 11.02
CA PHE A 85 0.05 -9.57 9.82
C PHE A 85 1.31 -8.97 9.15
N LEU A 86 1.35 -7.65 8.95
CA LEU A 86 2.48 -6.95 8.34
C LEU A 86 3.76 -7.09 9.18
N LYS A 87 3.67 -6.94 10.50
CA LYS A 87 4.82 -7.15 11.40
C LYS A 87 5.36 -8.59 11.32
N SER A 88 4.49 -9.57 11.09
CA SER A 88 4.92 -10.97 10.89
C SER A 88 5.57 -11.21 9.53
N GLN A 89 5.21 -10.46 8.48
CA GLN A 89 5.74 -10.63 7.12
C GLN A 89 6.98 -9.77 6.87
N TYR A 90 6.92 -8.50 7.25
CA TYR A 90 7.94 -7.49 6.96
C TYR A 90 8.95 -7.31 8.11
N GLY A 91 8.69 -7.93 9.26
CA GLY A 91 9.49 -7.77 10.47
C GLY A 91 9.11 -6.52 11.27
N ALA A 92 10.00 -6.10 12.17
CA ALA A 92 9.78 -4.92 13.00
C ALA A 92 9.72 -3.64 12.14
N PRO A 93 8.74 -2.74 12.37
CA PRO A 93 8.67 -1.46 11.69
C PRO A 93 9.84 -0.56 12.08
N SER A 94 10.27 0.30 11.17
CA SER A 94 11.22 1.39 11.44
C SER A 94 10.60 2.48 12.32
N ALA A 95 9.28 2.67 12.23
CA ALA A 95 8.52 3.56 13.11
C ALA A 95 7.07 3.07 13.31
N GLU A 96 6.56 3.26 14.52
CA GLU A 96 5.17 3.00 14.89
C GLU A 96 4.67 4.16 15.74
N THR A 97 3.61 4.85 15.30
CA THR A 97 3.01 5.97 16.04
C THR A 97 1.50 5.80 16.17
N ARG A 98 0.98 6.26 17.31
CA ARG A 98 -0.46 6.41 17.58
C ARG A 98 -0.68 7.81 18.08
N ASP A 99 -1.07 8.67 17.16
CA ASP A 99 -1.18 10.09 17.42
C ASP A 99 -2.64 10.48 17.57
N LYS A 100 -2.94 11.28 18.60
CA LYS A 100 -4.24 11.95 18.73
C LYS A 100 -4.10 13.36 18.16
N ILE A 101 -4.77 13.62 17.05
CA ILE A 101 -4.88 14.95 16.48
C ILE A 101 -6.09 15.63 17.11
N GLU A 102 -5.80 16.61 17.95
CA GLU A 102 -6.80 17.51 18.52
C GLU A 102 -6.67 18.86 17.81
N ASN A 103 -7.65 19.24 16.99
CA ASN A 103 -7.75 20.63 16.54
C ASN A 103 -8.71 21.37 17.48
N PRO A 104 -8.41 22.62 17.87
CA PRO A 104 -9.34 23.43 18.64
C PRO A 104 -10.68 23.57 17.90
N GLY A 105 -11.75 23.00 18.45
CA GLY A 105 -13.10 23.03 17.88
C GLY A 105 -13.50 21.83 17.01
N SER A 106 -12.65 20.80 16.85
CA SER A 106 -13.04 19.55 16.18
C SER A 106 -12.98 18.35 17.14
N ALA A 107 -13.61 17.24 16.74
CA ALA A 107 -13.43 15.96 17.43
C ALA A 107 -11.95 15.54 17.38
N SER A 108 -11.48 14.88 18.45
CA SER A 108 -10.15 14.26 18.50
C SER A 108 -10.10 13.11 17.48
N HIS A 109 -9.01 13.03 16.71
CA HIS A 109 -8.78 12.00 15.71
C HIS A 109 -7.58 11.13 16.07
N GLU A 110 -7.75 9.82 16.18
CA GLU A 110 -6.66 8.87 16.37
C GLU A 110 -6.12 8.38 15.02
N ILE A 111 -4.82 8.54 14.81
CA ILE A 111 -4.10 8.01 13.66
C ILE A 111 -3.17 6.90 14.12
N TYR A 112 -3.34 5.71 13.55
CA TYR A 112 -2.38 4.64 13.68
C TYR A 112 -1.51 4.55 12.43
N LYS A 113 -0.19 4.75 12.59
CA LYS A 113 0.77 4.73 11.49
C LYS A 113 1.91 3.74 11.77
N LEU A 114 2.23 2.94 10.76
CA LEU A 114 3.39 2.05 10.76
C LEU A 114 4.23 2.32 9.52
N ARG A 115 5.56 2.27 9.66
CA ARG A 115 6.50 2.45 8.56
C ARG A 115 7.54 1.34 8.58
N TRP A 116 7.88 0.86 7.39
CA TRP A 116 9.04 0.02 7.12
C TRP A 116 9.85 0.63 5.99
N ASP A 117 11.17 0.59 6.12
CA ASP A 117 12.11 1.10 5.13
C ASP A 117 13.18 0.05 4.85
N LYS A 118 13.47 -0.17 3.57
CA LYS A 118 14.54 -1.06 3.13
C LYS A 118 15.17 -0.56 1.84
N GLY A 119 16.34 0.07 1.98
CA GLY A 119 17.02 0.69 0.85
C GLY A 119 16.14 1.77 0.24
N ALA A 120 15.74 1.59 -1.03
CA ALA A 120 14.86 2.50 -1.75
C ALA A 120 13.36 2.13 -1.64
N GLU A 121 13.01 1.03 -0.97
CA GLU A 121 11.62 0.59 -0.82
C GLU A 121 11.06 1.04 0.53
N HIS A 122 9.81 1.50 0.50
CA HIS A 122 9.10 2.00 1.67
C HIS A 122 7.71 1.37 1.71
N ALA A 123 7.28 0.96 2.90
CA ALA A 123 5.92 0.51 3.16
C ALA A 123 5.34 1.32 4.33
N VAL A 124 4.17 1.93 4.13
CA VAL A 124 3.50 2.76 5.13
C VAL A 124 2.06 2.30 5.28
N MET A 125 1.69 1.85 6.48
CA MET A 125 0.31 1.64 6.84
C MET A 125 -0.20 2.86 7.59
N THR A 126 -1.35 3.39 7.19
CA THR A 126 -2.04 4.49 7.88
C THR A 126 -3.51 4.12 8.06
N ALA A 127 -3.99 4.22 9.30
CA ALA A 127 -5.39 4.08 9.65
C ALA A 127 -5.86 5.33 10.42
N LEU A 128 -6.86 6.01 9.88
CA LEU A 128 -7.57 7.10 10.56
C LEU A 128 -8.78 6.48 11.27
N MET A 129 -8.73 6.32 12.59
CA MET A 129 -9.65 5.45 13.32
C MET A 129 -11.12 5.90 13.23
N GLU A 130 -11.37 7.18 12.98
CA GLU A 130 -12.73 7.73 12.78
C GLU A 130 -13.24 7.57 11.34
N LYS A 131 -12.34 7.27 10.38
CA LYS A 131 -12.74 6.99 9.00
C LYS A 131 -13.00 5.51 8.83
N ARG A 132 -13.67 5.14 7.72
CA ARG A 132 -14.00 3.74 7.40
C ARG A 132 -12.89 2.99 6.68
N ARG A 133 -11.78 3.64 6.33
CA ARG A 133 -10.75 3.07 5.44
C ARG A 133 -9.35 3.37 5.93
N ALA A 134 -8.57 2.31 6.05
CA ALA A 134 -7.14 2.32 6.25
C ALA A 134 -6.44 1.91 4.94
N THR A 135 -5.19 2.34 4.78
CA THR A 135 -4.39 2.06 3.60
C THR A 135 -3.00 1.59 4.01
N LEU A 136 -2.49 0.59 3.30
CA LEU A 136 -1.09 0.26 3.20
C LEU A 136 -0.60 0.72 1.82
N SER A 137 0.39 1.58 1.78
CA SER A 137 1.05 2.02 0.56
C SER A 137 2.47 1.47 0.53
N VAL A 138 2.86 0.85 -0.57
CA VAL A 138 4.21 0.31 -0.78
C VAL A 138 4.75 0.86 -2.08
N SER A 139 5.94 1.44 -2.05
CA SER A 139 6.53 2.10 -3.22
C SER A 139 8.05 2.09 -3.18
N ARG A 140 8.69 2.40 -4.31
CA ARG A 140 10.14 2.64 -4.37
C ARG A 140 10.48 4.07 -4.76
N GLY A 141 11.58 4.57 -4.19
CA GLY A 141 12.15 5.87 -4.51
C GLY A 141 11.16 7.01 -4.26
N ASN A 142 11.06 7.92 -5.23
CA ASN A 142 10.22 9.11 -5.17
C ASN A 142 8.81 8.91 -5.75
N PHE A 143 8.32 7.66 -5.84
CA PHE A 143 7.03 7.36 -6.46
C PHE A 143 5.89 8.21 -5.88
N GLU A 144 5.78 8.32 -4.55
CA GLU A 144 4.72 9.10 -3.89
C GLU A 144 4.75 10.58 -4.27
N GLU A 145 5.95 11.14 -4.50
CA GLU A 145 6.11 12.53 -4.93
C GLU A 145 5.78 12.73 -6.41
N GLU A 146 6.08 11.72 -7.26
CA GLU A 146 5.98 11.83 -8.71
C GLU A 146 4.61 11.39 -9.26
N ILE A 147 3.88 10.51 -8.55
CA ILE A 147 2.61 9.97 -9.04
C ILE A 147 1.56 11.07 -9.23
N TYR A 148 1.56 12.13 -8.41
CA TYR A 148 0.61 13.24 -8.51
C TYR A 148 1.17 14.51 -9.16
N ARG A 149 2.44 14.52 -9.58
CA ARG A 149 2.99 15.61 -10.39
C ARG A 149 2.48 15.48 -11.82
N ILE A 150 1.35 16.14 -12.10
CA ILE A 150 0.76 16.22 -13.45
C ILE A 150 1.77 16.88 -14.40
N GLN A 151 2.00 16.23 -15.54
CA GLN A 151 2.86 16.74 -16.63
C GLN A 151 2.06 17.34 -17.77
#